data_AF-A0AAU9DAG0-F1
#
_entry.id   AF-A0AAU9DAG0-F1
#
_cell.length_a   1.000
_cell.length_b   1.000
_cell.length_c   1.000
_cell.angle_alpha   90.00
_cell.angle_beta   90.00
_cell.angle_gamma   90.00
#
_symmetry.space_group_name_H-M   'P 1'
#
loop_
_entity.id
_entity.type
_entity.pdbx_description
1 polymer ?
#
loop_
_entity_poly.entity_id
_entity_poly.type
_entity_poly.pdbx_seq_one_letter_code
_entity_poly.pdbx_strand_id
1 'polypeptide(L)'
;MRREIAKELELAIQSLLPLLLKYGEGKIDHQVILLNEIIQIINSDMEENKKDDLIKDMSRSIFPVRGGLTDFYVWDSDESIRIKINQSISDLINKIWDLMR
;
A
#
# COMPACT_ATOMS: atom_id res chain seq x y z
N MET A 1 10.01 -2.32 -14.19
CA MET A 1 8.57 -2.06 -14.33
C MET A 1 8.48 -0.99 -15.38
N ARG A 2 7.31 -0.71 -15.96
CA ARG A 2 7.24 0.46 -16.84
C ARG A 2 7.27 1.71 -15.95
N ARG A 3 8.02 2.74 -16.34
CA ARG A 3 8.12 4.00 -15.58
C ARG A 3 6.76 4.59 -15.19
N GLU A 4 5.75 4.45 -16.05
CA GLU A 4 4.38 4.89 -15.77
C GLU A 4 3.74 4.10 -14.61
N ILE A 5 3.89 2.77 -14.61
CA ILE A 5 3.38 1.90 -13.54
C ILE A 5 4.06 2.24 -12.21
N ALA A 6 5.38 2.47 -12.22
CA ALA A 6 6.13 2.85 -11.02
C ALA A 6 5.62 4.18 -10.43
N LYS A 7 5.34 5.17 -11.29
CA LYS A 7 4.78 6.45 -10.88
C LYS A 7 3.36 6.30 -10.33
N GLU A 8 2.52 5.49 -10.98
CA GLU A 8 1.18 5.21 -10.47
C GLU A 8 1.19 4.50 -9.11
N LEU A 9 2.14 3.57 -8.92
CA LEU A 9 2.34 2.87 -7.66
C LEU A 9 2.75 3.84 -6.56
N GLU A 10 3.74 4.69 -6.81
CA GLU A 10 4.17 5.73 -5.87
C GLU A 10 3.00 6.64 -5.45
N LEU A 11 2.22 7.14 -6.41
CA LEU A 11 1.07 8.01 -6.14
C LEU A 11 -0.03 7.32 -5.34
N ALA A 12 -0.31 6.04 -5.63
CA ALA A 12 -1.28 5.25 -4.88
C ALA A 12 -0.81 5.04 -3.43
N ILE A 13 0.48 4.73 -3.22
CA ILE A 13 1.06 4.57 -1.88
C ILE A 13 1.03 5.89 -1.10
N GLN A 14 1.41 7.00 -1.73
CA GLN A 14 1.37 8.34 -1.11
C GLN A 14 -0.06 8.74 -0.70
N SER A 15 -1.07 8.27 -1.43
CA SER A 15 -2.48 8.50 -1.11
C SER A 15 -2.96 7.61 0.05
N LEU A 16 -2.46 6.38 0.15
CA LEU A 16 -2.84 5.42 1.18
C LEU A 16 -2.17 5.69 2.53
N LEU A 17 -0.88 6.08 2.54
CA LEU A 17 -0.07 6.26 3.75
C LEU A 17 -0.75 7.17 4.81
N PRO A 18 -1.29 8.36 4.48
CA PRO A 18 -1.96 9.21 5.46
C PRO A 18 -3.20 8.55 6.09
N LEU A 19 -3.91 7.71 5.34
CA LEU A 19 -5.08 6.97 5.84
C LEU A 19 -4.64 5.88 6.82
N LEU A 20 -3.57 5.14 6.50
CA LEU A 20 -3.00 4.13 7.38
C LEU A 20 -2.43 4.75 8.66
N LEU A 21 -1.74 5.88 8.58
CA LEU A 21 -1.23 6.59 9.75
C LEU A 21 -2.36 7.11 10.64
N LYS A 22 -3.46 7.55 10.04
CA LYS A 22 -4.63 8.06 10.79
C LYS A 22 -5.42 6.96 11.47
N TYR A 23 -5.66 5.84 10.79
CA TYR A 23 -6.61 4.81 11.24
C TYR A 23 -5.96 3.47 11.63
N GLY A 24 -4.66 3.30 11.40
CA GLY A 24 -3.94 2.05 11.65
C GLY A 24 -3.65 1.79 13.12
N GLU A 25 -3.60 2.82 13.97
CA GLU A 25 -3.42 2.72 15.43
C GLU A 25 -2.25 1.79 15.84
N GLY A 26 -1.13 1.80 15.10
CA GLY A 26 0.02 0.93 15.38
C GLY A 26 -0.09 -0.51 14.87
N LYS A 27 -1.29 -0.95 14.44
CA LYS A 27 -1.55 -2.35 14.00
C LYS A 27 -0.98 -2.65 12.62
N ILE A 28 -0.67 -1.61 11.85
CA ILE A 28 -0.29 -1.68 10.42
C ILE A 28 1.09 -1.03 10.19
N ASP A 29 1.85 -0.74 11.26
CA ASP A 29 3.12 0.00 11.19
C ASP A 29 4.16 -0.70 10.31
N HIS A 30 4.21 -2.03 10.38
CA HIS A 30 5.09 -2.82 9.52
C HIS A 30 4.77 -2.59 8.02
N GLN A 31 3.49 -2.58 7.65
CA GLN A 31 3.08 -2.33 6.26
C GLN A 31 3.34 -0.87 5.87
N VAL A 32 3.17 0.09 6.79
CA VAL A 32 3.54 1.49 6.56
C VAL A 32 5.04 1.64 6.25
N ILE A 33 5.91 0.92 6.97
CA ILE A 33 7.36 0.91 6.71
C ILE A 33 7.65 0.33 5.32
N LEU A 34 7.10 -0.84 5.00
CA LEU A 34 7.31 -1.49 3.70
C LEU A 34 6.82 -0.63 2.52
N LEU A 35 5.69 0.06 2.69
CA LEU A 35 5.16 0.98 1.67
C LEU A 35 6.10 2.17 1.44
N ASN A 36 6.70 2.73 2.50
CA ASN A 36 7.72 3.77 2.36
C ASN A 36 8.98 3.23 1.68
N GLU A 37 9.42 2.01 2.00
CA GLU A 37 10.55 1.37 1.33
C GLU A 37 10.31 1.20 -0.17
N ILE A 38 9.09 0.86 -0.60
CA ILE A 38 8.74 0.81 -2.03
C ILE A 38 8.95 2.17 -2.70
N ILE A 39 8.53 3.27 -2.07
CA ILE A 39 8.76 4.63 -2.60
C ILE A 39 10.26 4.91 -2.75
N GLN A 40 11.08 4.50 -1.76
CA GLN A 40 12.54 4.65 -1.84
C GLN A 40 13.13 3.81 -2.98
N ILE A 41 12.66 2.57 -3.19
CA ILE A 41 13.11 1.71 -4.28
C ILE A 41 12.74 2.33 -5.64
N ILE A 42 11.51 2.80 -5.81
CA ILE A 42 11.04 3.46 -7.04
C ILE A 42 11.95 4.65 -7.39
N ASN A 43 12.27 5.49 -6.40
CA ASN A 43 13.04 6.71 -6.56
C ASN A 43 14.57 6.51 -6.55
N SER A 44 15.06 5.29 -6.34
CA SER A 44 16.50 4.99 -6.32
C SER A 44 17.12 4.95 -7.72
N ASP A 45 18.45 5.00 -7.79
CA ASP A 45 19.22 4.80 -9.04
C ASP A 45 19.43 3.32 -9.41
N MET A 46 18.71 2.40 -8.77
CA MET A 46 18.83 0.96 -9.04
C MET A 46 18.38 0.59 -10.45
N GLU A 47 18.91 -0.51 -10.98
CA GLU A 47 18.43 -1.06 -12.24
C GLU A 47 16.94 -1.46 -12.15
N GLU A 48 16.19 -1.16 -13.20
CA GLU A 48 14.74 -1.30 -13.24
C GLU A 48 14.27 -2.75 -12.98
N ASN A 49 14.99 -3.75 -13.48
CA ASN A 49 14.68 -5.16 -13.20
C ASN A 49 14.87 -5.51 -11.73
N LYS A 50 15.90 -4.95 -11.07
CA LYS A 50 16.15 -5.18 -9.65
C LYS A 50 15.11 -4.51 -8.77
N LYS A 51 14.61 -3.33 -9.16
CA LYS A 51 13.48 -2.68 -8.50
C LYS A 51 12.24 -3.58 -8.53
N ASP A 52 11.94 -4.16 -9.69
CA ASP A 52 10.78 -5.05 -9.86
C ASP A 52 10.83 -6.26 -8.96
N ASP A 53 11.98 -6.94 -8.93
CA ASP A 53 12.15 -8.14 -8.13
C ASP A 53 11.93 -7.83 -6.65
N LEU A 54 12.51 -6.73 -6.15
CA LEU A 54 12.32 -6.29 -4.76
C LEU A 54 10.87 -5.94 -4.44
N ILE A 55 10.21 -5.14 -5.30
CA ILE A 55 8.80 -4.76 -5.10
C ILE A 55 7.90 -6.00 -5.11
N LYS A 56 8.14 -6.94 -6.04
CA LYS A 56 7.40 -8.20 -6.11
C LYS A 56 7.61 -9.06 -4.87
N ASP A 57 8.83 -9.16 -4.36
CA ASP A 57 9.11 -9.91 -3.14
C ASP A 57 8.42 -9.29 -1.92
N MET A 58 8.39 -7.95 -1.82
CA MET A 58 7.73 -7.22 -0.75
C MET A 58 6.21 -7.36 -0.76
N SER A 59 5.59 -7.61 -1.93
CA SER A 59 4.13 -7.77 -2.07
C SER A 59 3.54 -8.76 -1.08
N ARG A 60 4.24 -9.88 -0.81
CA ARG A 60 3.78 -10.94 0.09
C ARG A 60 3.76 -10.52 1.56
N SER A 61 4.64 -9.61 1.95
CA SER A 61 4.73 -9.07 3.31
C SER A 61 3.71 -7.95 3.55
N ILE A 62 3.41 -7.18 2.50
CA ILE A 62 2.39 -6.13 2.53
C ILE A 62 0.99 -6.73 2.54
N PHE A 63 0.77 -7.75 1.72
CA PHE A 63 -0.51 -8.44 1.52
C PHE A 63 -0.40 -9.92 1.91
N PRO A 64 -0.22 -10.22 3.21
CA PRO A 64 -0.21 -11.60 3.67
C PRO A 64 -1.59 -12.25 3.46
N VAL A 65 -1.64 -13.58 3.47
CA VAL A 65 -2.91 -14.33 3.30
C VAL A 65 -3.95 -13.96 4.38
N ARG A 66 -3.49 -13.55 5.57
CA ARG A 66 -4.30 -13.04 6.69
C ARG A 66 -3.55 -11.95 7.43
N GLY A 67 -4.28 -10.98 7.98
CA GLY A 67 -3.77 -9.82 8.69
C GLY A 67 -3.22 -8.73 7.76
N GLY A 68 -2.49 -7.78 8.34
CA GLY A 68 -1.90 -6.66 7.59
C GLY A 68 -2.93 -5.86 6.81
N LEU A 69 -2.60 -5.49 5.56
CA LEU A 69 -3.54 -4.76 4.69
C LEU A 69 -4.68 -5.61 4.15
N THR A 70 -4.53 -6.94 4.11
CA THR A 70 -5.56 -7.86 3.61
C THR A 70 -6.82 -7.82 4.48
N ASP A 71 -6.65 -7.69 5.80
CA ASP A 71 -7.74 -7.64 6.78
C ASP A 71 -7.93 -6.24 7.38
N PHE A 72 -7.35 -5.19 6.76
CA PHE A 72 -7.40 -3.84 7.32
C PHE A 72 -8.81 -3.26 7.23
N TYR A 73 -9.34 -2.84 8.38
CA TYR A 73 -10.68 -2.30 8.49
C TYR A 73 -10.73 -1.20 9.56
N VAL A 74 -11.37 -0.09 9.21
CA VAL A 74 -11.58 1.06 10.09
C VAL A 74 -12.99 1.01 10.66
N TRP A 75 -13.11 1.04 11.99
CA TRP A 75 -14.40 1.17 12.65
C TRP A 75 -14.73 2.64 12.92
N ASP A 76 -15.95 3.06 12.56
CA ASP A 76 -16.56 4.33 12.94
C ASP A 76 -18.00 4.06 13.36
N SER A 77 -18.52 4.79 14.35
CA SER A 77 -19.92 4.64 14.79
C SER A 77 -20.92 5.08 13.73
N ASP A 78 -20.57 6.04 12.88
CA ASP A 78 -21.39 6.44 11.74
C ASP A 78 -21.13 5.49 10.57
N GLU A 79 -22.19 4.78 10.15
CA GLU A 79 -22.11 3.82 9.06
C GLU A 79 -21.70 4.43 7.73
N SER A 80 -22.19 5.63 7.40
CA SER A 80 -21.87 6.29 6.13
C SER A 80 -20.40 6.69 6.09
N ILE A 81 -19.87 7.19 7.22
CA ILE A 81 -18.45 7.52 7.37
C ILE A 81 -17.60 6.25 7.26
N ARG A 82 -17.98 5.20 8.00
CA ARG A 82 -17.28 3.90 8.00
C ARG A 82 -17.20 3.30 6.60
N ILE A 83 -18.30 3.25 5.87
CA ILE A 83 -18.35 2.72 4.49
C ILE A 83 -17.44 3.55 3.59
N LYS A 84 -17.55 4.88 3.64
CA LYS A 84 -16.75 5.78 2.79
C LYS A 84 -15.25 5.63 3.02
N ILE A 85 -14.82 5.54 4.27
CA ILE A 85 -13.40 5.38 4.63
C ILE A 85 -12.88 4.04 4.11
N ASN A 86 -13.57 2.94 4.44
CA ASN A 86 -13.11 1.60 4.07
C ASN A 86 -13.14 1.38 2.56
N GLN A 87 -14.11 1.93 1.83
CA GLN A 87 -14.12 1.88 0.37
C GLN A 87 -12.90 2.59 -0.22
N SER A 88 -12.61 3.80 0.24
CA SER A 88 -11.46 4.59 -0.25
C SER A 88 -10.13 3.86 -0.01
N ILE A 89 -9.98 3.23 1.15
CA ILE A 89 -8.78 2.46 1.52
C ILE A 89 -8.69 1.18 0.68
N SER A 90 -9.80 0.45 0.54
CA SER A 90 -9.86 -0.79 -0.25
C SER A 90 -9.52 -0.56 -1.72
N ASP A 91 -10.04 0.52 -2.31
CA ASP A 91 -9.75 0.89 -3.70
C ASP A 91 -8.25 1.15 -3.92
N LEU A 92 -7.60 1.84 -2.97
CA LEU A 92 -6.15 2.08 -3.01
C LEU A 92 -5.35 0.80 -2.80
N ILE A 93 -5.74 -0.05 -1.85
CA ILE A 93 -5.10 -1.36 -1.59
C ILE A 93 -5.15 -2.24 -2.84
N ASN A 94 -6.33 -2.35 -3.47
CA ASN A 94 -6.50 -3.14 -4.69
C ASN A 94 -5.66 -2.57 -5.84
N LYS A 95 -5.65 -1.24 -6.01
CA LYS A 95 -4.80 -0.59 -7.03
C LYS A 95 -3.32 -0.91 -6.81
N ILE A 96 -2.81 -0.78 -5.58
CA ILE A 96 -1.41 -1.08 -5.26
C ILE A 96 -1.10 -2.55 -5.54
N TRP A 97 -1.97 -3.47 -5.11
CA TRP A 97 -1.82 -4.89 -5.35
C TRP A 97 -1.72 -5.24 -6.84
N ASP A 98 -2.59 -4.66 -7.67
CA ASP A 98 -2.58 -4.90 -9.12
C ASP A 98 -1.34 -4.32 -9.80
N LEU A 99 -0.83 -3.17 -9.34
CA LEU A 99 0.39 -2.55 -9.88
C LEU A 99 1.67 -3.30 -9.48
N MET A 100 1.66 -4.05 -8.38
CA MET A 100 2.80 -4.82 -7.89
C MET A 100 2.93 -6.23 -8.51
N ARG A 101 1.92 -6.68 -9.29
CA ARG A 101 1.90 -8.01 -9.91
C ARG A 101 2.76 -8.11 -11.17
#